data_AF-A0A1J3HN12-F1
#
_entry.id   AF-A0A1J3HN12-F1
#
_cell.length_a   1.000
_cell.length_b   1.000
_cell.length_c   1.000
_cell.angle_alpha   90.00
_cell.angle_beta   90.00
_cell.angle_gamma   90.00
#
_symmetry.space_group_name_H-M   'P 1'
#
loop_
_entity.id
_entity.type
_entity.pdbx_description
1 polymer ?
#
loop_
_entity_poly.entity_id
_entity_poly.type
_entity_poly.pdbx_seq_one_letter_code
_entity_poly.pdbx_strand_id
1 'polypeptide(L)'
;VIHMMAALVLTEANSLMIPKDCSASGNGVRVVSTDCRRDAVDLLLKASGYLEFCVREILTRFPPDIKSKLPDDMQESVIQTLSIQALGQGTEIQLGLAVDSQKATLSVKRRLACEQVIYFSQAYHCLSSCELVSHGFDKKLLRFIYWKFLEAKAAAY
;
A
#
# COMPACT_ATOMS: atom_id res chain seq x y z
N VAL A 1 -13.24 -7.27 -13.15
CA VAL A 1 -13.93 -6.08 -12.60
C VAL A 1 -13.39 -5.69 -11.23
N ILE A 2 -13.46 -6.54 -10.20
CA ILE A 2 -13.05 -6.18 -8.83
C ILE A 2 -11.57 -5.75 -8.72
N HIS A 3 -10.65 -6.49 -9.36
CA HIS A 3 -9.24 -6.08 -9.44
C HIS A 3 -9.07 -4.67 -10.05
N MET A 4 -9.82 -4.34 -11.10
CA MET A 4 -9.79 -3.00 -11.73
C MET A 4 -10.37 -1.92 -10.81
N MET A 5 -11.41 -2.24 -10.02
CA MET A 5 -11.93 -1.33 -8.99
C MET A 5 -10.85 -1.04 -7.93
N ALA A 6 -10.09 -2.06 -7.50
CA ALA A 6 -8.98 -1.85 -6.59
C ALA A 6 -7.90 -0.95 -7.21
N ALA A 7 -7.51 -1.18 -8.46
CA ALA A 7 -6.51 -0.35 -9.15
C ALA A 7 -6.95 1.12 -9.29
N LEU A 8 -8.24 1.37 -9.58
CA LEU A 8 -8.79 2.72 -9.64
C LEU A 8 -8.75 3.40 -8.27
N VAL A 9 -9.18 2.71 -7.21
CA VAL A 9 -9.18 3.25 -5.85
C VAL A 9 -7.75 3.52 -5.35
N LEU A 10 -6.77 2.65 -5.67
CA LEU A 10 -5.34 2.90 -5.40
C LEU A 10 -4.84 4.15 -6.12
N THR A 11 -5.22 4.34 -7.38
CA THR A 11 -4.82 5.50 -8.18
C THR A 11 -5.43 6.78 -7.62
N GLU A 12 -6.69 6.74 -7.17
CA GLU A 12 -7.36 7.85 -6.53
C GLU A 12 -6.70 8.23 -5.20
N ALA A 13 -6.41 7.25 -4.34
CA ALA A 13 -5.69 7.47 -3.09
C ALA A 13 -4.32 8.14 -3.33
N ASN A 14 -3.55 7.65 -4.31
CA ASN A 14 -2.27 8.24 -4.69
C ASN A 14 -2.43 9.68 -5.19
N SER A 15 -3.48 9.97 -5.95
CA SER A 15 -3.75 11.30 -6.48
C SER A 15 -4.07 12.32 -5.39
N LEU A 16 -4.73 11.91 -4.31
CA LEU A 16 -4.96 12.75 -3.13
C LEU A 16 -3.66 13.11 -2.39
N MET A 17 -2.65 12.24 -2.50
CA MET A 17 -1.34 12.40 -1.86
C MET A 17 -0.35 13.21 -2.70
N ILE A 18 -0.74 13.69 -3.88
CA ILE A 18 0.07 14.61 -4.69
C ILE A 18 -0.16 16.04 -4.19
N PRO A 19 0.87 16.75 -3.71
CA PRO A 19 0.74 18.14 -3.31
C PRO A 19 0.31 19.02 -4.50
N LYS A 20 -0.78 19.78 -4.33
CA LYS A 20 -1.27 20.72 -5.35
C LYS A 20 -0.64 22.10 -5.19
N ASP A 21 -0.57 22.86 -6.27
CA ASP A 21 -0.10 24.25 -6.23
C ASP A 21 -1.09 25.11 -5.43
N CYS A 22 -0.70 25.48 -4.21
CA CYS A 22 -1.47 26.43 -3.41
C CYS A 22 -1.14 27.85 -3.88
N SER A 23 -1.95 28.42 -4.76
CA SER A 23 -1.86 29.83 -5.18
C SER A 23 -2.17 30.84 -4.04
N ALA A 24 -2.58 30.36 -2.85
CA ALA A 24 -3.05 31.19 -1.74
C ALA A 24 -2.03 31.42 -0.59
N SER A 25 -0.88 30.74 -0.58
CA SER A 25 0.14 30.94 0.46
C SER A 25 1.44 31.38 -0.19
N GLY A 26 1.82 32.65 0.01
CA GLY A 26 3.06 33.26 -0.50
C GLY A 26 4.36 32.65 0.04
N ASN A 27 4.30 31.47 0.65
CA ASN A 27 5.44 30.70 1.11
C ASN A 27 5.35 29.32 0.44
N GLY A 28 6.13 29.11 -0.63
CA GLY A 28 6.02 28.03 -1.62
C GLY A 28 6.20 26.57 -1.15
N VAL A 29 5.73 26.21 0.04
CA VAL A 29 5.75 24.84 0.57
C VAL A 29 4.47 24.13 0.15
N ARG A 30 4.61 23.11 -0.71
CA ARG A 30 3.49 22.27 -1.16
C ARG A 30 3.17 21.21 -0.11
N VAL A 31 2.00 21.29 0.53
CA VAL A 31 1.57 20.36 1.60
C VAL A 31 0.23 19.73 1.27
N VAL A 32 0.08 18.42 1.54
CA VAL A 32 -1.19 17.70 1.43
C VAL A 32 -2.05 17.96 2.68
N SER A 33 -3.32 18.33 2.49
CA SER A 33 -4.23 18.62 3.61
C SER A 33 -4.46 17.39 4.51
N THR A 34 -4.87 17.62 5.75
CA THR A 34 -5.23 16.53 6.67
C THR A 34 -6.41 15.70 6.17
N ASP A 35 -7.36 16.34 5.48
CA ASP A 35 -8.56 15.67 4.99
C ASP A 35 -8.23 14.78 3.79
N CYS A 36 -7.44 15.26 2.83
CA CYS A 36 -6.93 14.43 1.73
C CYS A 36 -6.16 13.21 2.24
N ARG A 37 -5.38 13.38 3.32
CA ARG A 37 -4.68 12.25 3.96
C ARG A 37 -5.64 11.24 4.57
N ARG A 38 -6.70 11.67 5.25
CA ARG A 38 -7.73 10.76 5.81
C ARG A 38 -8.49 10.04 4.70
N ASP A 39 -8.91 10.77 3.68
CA ASP A 39 -9.61 10.21 2.53
C ASP A 39 -8.74 9.17 1.79
N ALA A 40 -7.44 9.46 1.64
CA ALA A 40 -6.49 8.50 1.07
C ALA A 40 -6.37 7.21 1.91
N VAL A 41 -6.41 7.30 3.25
CA VAL A 41 -6.42 6.12 4.13
C VAL A 41 -7.67 5.28 3.90
N ASP A 42 -8.85 5.90 3.82
CA ASP A 42 -10.12 5.18 3.59
C ASP A 42 -10.13 4.49 2.22
N LEU A 43 -9.61 5.15 1.19
CA LEU A 43 -9.45 4.55 -0.14
C LEU A 43 -8.47 3.38 -0.13
N LEU A 44 -7.31 3.50 0.53
CA LEU A 44 -6.34 2.42 0.64
C LEU A 44 -6.91 1.19 1.36
N LEU A 45 -7.69 1.39 2.44
CA LEU A 45 -8.40 0.32 3.13
C LEU A 45 -9.42 -0.37 2.20
N LYS A 46 -10.18 0.42 1.45
CA LYS A 46 -11.15 -0.09 0.47
C LYS A 46 -10.48 -0.90 -0.65
N ALA A 47 -9.35 -0.40 -1.17
CA ALA A 47 -8.57 -1.11 -2.18
C ALA A 47 -8.02 -2.45 -1.65
N SER A 48 -7.47 -2.46 -0.42
CA SER A 48 -7.05 -3.69 0.23
C SER A 48 -8.19 -4.70 0.33
N GLY A 49 -9.38 -4.26 0.77
CA GLY A 49 -10.56 -5.15 0.88
C GLY A 49 -10.96 -5.77 -0.46
N TYR A 50 -10.89 -5.01 -1.56
CA TYR A 50 -11.15 -5.54 -2.91
C TYR A 50 -10.11 -6.59 -3.34
N LEU A 51 -8.83 -6.35 -3.08
CA LEU A 51 -7.75 -7.27 -3.43
C LEU A 51 -7.79 -8.54 -2.57
N GLU A 52 -8.04 -8.39 -1.28
CA GLU A 52 -8.23 -9.54 -0.37
C GLU A 52 -9.42 -10.41 -0.82
N PHE A 53 -10.54 -9.78 -1.20
CA PHE A 53 -11.69 -10.50 -1.76
C PHE A 53 -11.33 -11.22 -3.06
N CYS A 54 -10.54 -10.60 -3.95
CA CYS A 54 -10.03 -11.28 -5.14
C CYS A 54 -9.26 -12.56 -4.80
N VAL A 55 -8.34 -12.50 -3.84
CA VAL A 55 -7.52 -13.66 -3.44
C VAL A 55 -8.40 -14.74 -2.81
N ARG A 56 -9.23 -14.38 -1.82
CA ARG A 56 -9.95 -15.34 -0.98
C ARG A 56 -11.16 -15.97 -1.66
N GLU A 57 -11.89 -15.19 -2.47
CA GLU A 57 -13.20 -15.62 -2.99
C GLU A 57 -13.22 -15.85 -4.50
N ILE A 58 -12.33 -15.19 -5.27
CA ILE A 58 -12.34 -15.30 -6.73
C ILE A 58 -11.28 -16.29 -7.18
N LEU A 59 -10.01 -16.06 -6.83
CA LEU A 59 -8.90 -16.89 -7.28
C LEU A 59 -8.99 -18.30 -6.72
N THR A 60 -9.48 -18.51 -5.50
CA THR A 60 -9.69 -19.85 -4.92
C THR A 60 -10.62 -20.74 -5.76
N ARG A 61 -11.52 -20.14 -6.56
CA ARG A 61 -12.46 -20.86 -7.42
C ARG A 61 -11.89 -21.16 -8.81
N PHE A 62 -10.72 -20.61 -9.15
CA PHE A 62 -10.11 -20.84 -10.45
C PHE A 62 -9.36 -22.17 -10.45
N PRO A 63 -9.60 -23.03 -11.45
CA PRO A 63 -8.79 -24.20 -11.72
C PRO A 63 -7.30 -23.83 -11.91
N PRO A 64 -6.35 -24.72 -11.52
CA PRO A 64 -4.92 -24.44 -11.62
C PRO A 64 -4.43 -24.07 -13.03
N ASP A 65 -5.04 -24.63 -14.07
CA ASP A 65 -4.72 -24.37 -15.48
C ASP A 65 -5.16 -22.98 -15.95
N ILE A 66 -6.14 -22.37 -15.27
CA ILE A 66 -6.54 -20.98 -15.50
C ILE A 66 -5.62 -20.05 -14.72
N LYS A 67 -5.29 -20.37 -13.46
CA LYS A 67 -4.39 -19.56 -12.62
C LYS A 67 -3.02 -19.36 -13.29
N SER A 68 -2.46 -20.41 -13.87
CA SER A 68 -1.16 -20.34 -14.55
C SER A 68 -1.17 -19.52 -15.84
N LYS A 69 -2.34 -19.21 -16.40
CA LYS A 69 -2.51 -18.38 -17.60
C LYS A 69 -2.87 -16.93 -17.27
N LEU A 70 -3.00 -16.58 -15.99
CA LEU A 70 -3.27 -15.20 -15.60
C LEU A 70 -2.08 -14.30 -15.96
N PRO A 71 -2.33 -13.04 -16.33
CA PRO A 71 -1.27 -12.04 -16.45
C PRO A 71 -0.43 -11.93 -15.18
N ASP A 72 0.85 -11.53 -15.33
CA ASP A 72 1.79 -11.41 -14.21
C ASP A 72 1.24 -10.51 -13.08
N ASP A 73 0.58 -9.40 -13.41
CA ASP A 73 0.00 -8.45 -12.46
C ASP A 73 -1.28 -8.97 -11.76
N MET A 74 -1.82 -10.10 -12.23
CA MET A 74 -2.99 -10.77 -11.67
C MET A 74 -2.65 -12.07 -10.96
N GLN A 75 -1.37 -12.42 -10.85
CA GLN A 75 -0.92 -13.57 -10.09
C GLN A 75 -1.32 -13.43 -8.61
N GLU A 76 -1.64 -14.56 -7.97
CA GLU A 76 -2.17 -14.60 -6.60
C GLU A 76 -1.24 -13.89 -5.60
N SER A 77 0.06 -14.16 -5.71
CA SER A 77 1.12 -13.52 -4.91
C SER A 77 1.17 -12.01 -5.12
N VAL A 78 1.00 -11.53 -6.35
CA VAL A 78 1.00 -10.10 -6.68
C VAL A 78 -0.22 -9.42 -6.10
N ILE A 79 -1.42 -9.97 -6.29
CA ILE A 79 -2.66 -9.41 -5.74
C ILE A 79 -2.61 -9.35 -4.21
N GLN A 80 -2.15 -10.42 -3.56
CA GLN A 80 -1.98 -10.46 -2.11
C GLN A 80 -0.94 -9.43 -1.64
N THR A 81 0.19 -9.31 -2.34
CA THR A 81 1.22 -8.30 -2.06
C THR A 81 0.66 -6.88 -2.16
N LEU A 82 -0.13 -6.59 -3.21
CA LEU A 82 -0.77 -5.28 -3.38
C LEU A 82 -1.80 -4.98 -2.29
N SER A 83 -2.55 -5.99 -1.82
CA SER A 83 -3.46 -5.84 -0.70
C SER A 83 -2.72 -5.41 0.55
N ILE A 84 -1.63 -6.12 0.90
CA ILE A 84 -0.83 -5.83 2.08
C ILE A 84 -0.10 -4.48 1.93
N GLN A 85 0.39 -4.16 0.73
CA GLN A 85 0.99 -2.87 0.42
C GLN A 85 0.03 -1.71 0.70
N ALA A 86 -1.24 -1.85 0.30
CA ALA A 86 -2.25 -0.81 0.54
C ALA A 86 -2.46 -0.56 2.04
N LEU A 87 -2.48 -1.62 2.86
CA LEU A 87 -2.52 -1.50 4.32
C LEU A 87 -1.27 -0.78 4.86
N GLY A 88 -0.08 -1.18 4.41
CA GLY A 88 1.18 -0.55 4.79
C GLY A 88 1.21 0.94 4.47
N GLN A 89 0.76 1.33 3.27
CA GLN A 89 0.65 2.73 2.85
C GLN A 89 -0.38 3.51 3.69
N GLY A 90 -1.51 2.90 4.03
CA GLY A 90 -2.51 3.51 4.91
C GLY A 90 -1.94 3.80 6.30
N THR A 91 -1.18 2.86 6.86
CA THR A 91 -0.50 3.03 8.14
C THR A 91 0.62 4.06 8.08
N GLU A 92 1.33 4.19 6.95
CA GLU A 92 2.32 5.25 6.70
C GLU A 92 1.69 6.65 6.79
N ILE A 93 0.54 6.84 6.13
CA ILE A 93 -0.18 8.12 6.16
C ILE A 93 -0.67 8.42 7.58
N GLN A 94 -1.19 7.41 8.29
CA GLN A 94 -1.60 7.56 9.69
C GLN A 94 -0.42 7.92 10.60
N LEU A 95 0.77 7.35 10.37
CA LEU A 95 1.98 7.74 11.09
C LEU A 95 2.34 9.20 10.83
N GLY A 96 2.29 9.66 9.57
CA GLY A 96 2.50 11.06 9.23
C GLY A 96 1.55 12.00 9.96
N LEU A 97 0.26 11.65 10.00
CA LEU A 97 -0.75 12.40 10.78
C LEU A 97 -0.46 12.39 12.29
N ALA A 98 0.02 11.27 12.83
CA ALA A 98 0.41 11.19 14.22
C ALA A 98 1.66 12.05 14.51
N VAL A 99 2.64 12.07 13.62
CA VAL A 99 3.86 12.90 13.74
C VAL A 99 3.49 14.37 13.86
N ASP A 100 2.58 14.86 13.02
CA ASP A 100 2.09 16.25 13.01
C ASP A 100 1.24 16.60 14.25
N SER A 101 0.73 15.60 14.97
CA SER A 101 -0.17 15.79 16.10
C SER A 101 0.59 15.92 17.42
N GLN A 102 0.39 17.05 18.10
CA GLN A 102 0.88 17.26 19.48
C GLN A 102 0.21 16.32 20.50
N LYS A 103 -0.94 15.74 20.16
CA LYS A 103 -1.68 14.81 21.03
C LYS A 103 -1.18 13.37 20.92
N ALA A 104 -0.46 13.03 19.85
CA ALA A 104 0.02 11.67 19.65
C ALA A 104 1.32 11.43 20.43
N THR A 105 1.28 10.47 21.36
CA THR A 105 2.46 10.08 22.13
C THR A 105 3.50 9.38 21.26
N LEU A 106 4.76 9.34 21.73
CA LEU A 106 5.81 8.55 21.08
C LEU A 106 5.43 7.07 20.97
N SER A 107 4.71 6.51 21.95
CA SER A 107 4.24 5.13 21.90
C SER A 107 3.25 4.88 20.76
N VAL A 108 2.35 5.82 20.48
CA VAL A 108 1.42 5.73 19.34
C VAL A 108 2.19 5.76 18.01
N LYS A 109 3.13 6.70 17.85
CA LYS A 109 3.95 6.82 16.64
C LYS A 109 4.76 5.55 16.40
N ARG A 110 5.43 5.04 17.43
CA ARG A 110 6.19 3.79 17.36
C ARG A 110 5.31 2.59 17.02
N ARG A 111 4.11 2.48 17.60
CA ARG A 111 3.17 1.39 17.28
C ARG A 111 2.82 1.36 15.79
N LEU A 112 2.49 2.53 15.22
CA LEU A 112 2.18 2.65 13.79
C LEU A 112 3.38 2.31 12.90
N ALA A 113 4.59 2.73 13.31
CA ALA A 113 5.82 2.36 12.59
C ALA A 113 6.09 0.84 12.63
N CYS A 114 5.93 0.20 13.80
CA CYS A 114 6.05 -1.25 13.92
C CYS A 114 4.99 -2.00 13.10
N GLU A 115 3.77 -1.47 13.04
CA GLU A 115 2.68 -2.03 12.22
C GLU A 115 3.01 -1.95 10.71
N GLN A 116 3.62 -0.86 10.24
CA GLN A 116 4.15 -0.79 8.87
C GLN A 116 5.25 -1.83 8.60
N VAL A 117 6.17 -2.04 9.55
CA VAL A 117 7.22 -3.07 9.42
C VAL A 117 6.59 -4.45 9.21
N ILE A 118 5.52 -4.76 9.95
CA ILE A 118 4.80 -6.03 9.82
C ILE A 118 4.20 -6.16 8.42
N TYR A 119 3.46 -5.14 7.94
CA TYR A 119 2.84 -5.20 6.61
C TYR A 119 3.88 -5.35 5.50
N PHE A 120 4.93 -4.53 5.47
CA PHE A 120 5.92 -4.62 4.39
C PHE A 120 6.78 -5.89 4.48
N SER A 121 6.98 -6.46 5.68
CA SER A 121 7.59 -7.79 5.81
C SER A 121 6.71 -8.89 5.22
N GLN A 122 5.40 -8.88 5.52
CA GLN A 122 4.45 -9.84 4.95
C GLN A 122 4.35 -9.70 3.43
N ALA A 123 4.29 -8.47 2.91
CA ALA A 123 4.28 -8.20 1.48
C ALA A 123 5.54 -8.72 0.79
N TYR A 124 6.71 -8.53 1.40
CA TYR A 124 7.98 -9.06 0.89
C TYR A 124 7.97 -10.59 0.83
N HIS A 125 7.54 -11.25 1.91
CA HIS A 125 7.45 -12.72 1.96
C HIS A 125 6.48 -13.29 0.91
N CYS A 126 5.33 -12.63 0.72
CA CYS A 126 4.34 -13.01 -0.28
C CYS A 126 4.91 -12.96 -1.70
N LEU A 127 5.63 -11.89 -2.05
CA LEU A 127 6.21 -11.72 -3.38
C LEU A 127 7.47 -12.59 -3.59
N SER A 128 8.31 -12.73 -2.57
CA SER A 128 9.58 -13.49 -2.65
C SER A 128 9.40 -15.00 -2.75
N SER A 129 8.27 -15.53 -2.27
CA SER A 129 7.93 -16.95 -2.37
C SER A 129 7.46 -17.35 -3.78
N CYS A 130 7.31 -16.38 -4.70
CA CYS A 130 6.90 -16.65 -6.06
C CYS A 130 8.14 -17.03 -6.90
N GLU A 131 8.27 -18.30 -7.28
CA GLU A 131 9.34 -18.78 -8.17
C GLU A 131 9.28 -18.16 -9.58
N LEU A 132 8.19 -17.45 -9.90
CA LEU A 132 7.88 -16.87 -11.19
C LEU A 132 8.28 -15.38 -11.31
N VAL A 133 9.39 -14.94 -10.69
CA VAL A 133 9.93 -13.57 -10.92
C VAL A 133 10.56 -13.51 -12.33
N SER A 134 9.73 -13.66 -13.36
CA SER A 134 10.17 -13.81 -14.74
C SER A 134 10.32 -12.46 -15.46
N HIS A 135 9.64 -11.38 -15.02
CA HIS A 135 9.67 -10.11 -15.75
C HIS A 135 9.78 -8.84 -14.86
N GLY A 136 10.05 -7.70 -15.50
CA GLY A 136 10.52 -6.47 -14.85
C GLY A 136 9.56 -5.80 -13.85
N PHE A 137 8.26 -6.07 -13.94
CA PHE A 137 7.24 -5.52 -13.02
C PHE A 137 7.45 -6.00 -11.59
N ASP A 138 7.59 -7.32 -11.39
CA ASP A 138 7.79 -7.92 -10.06
C ASP A 138 9.08 -7.43 -9.40
N LYS A 139 10.13 -7.21 -10.20
CA LYS A 139 11.40 -6.65 -9.71
C LYS A 139 11.26 -5.22 -9.21
N LYS A 140 10.43 -4.40 -9.87
CA LYS A 140 10.14 -3.03 -9.43
C LYS A 140 9.33 -3.06 -8.14
N LEU A 141 8.27 -3.86 -8.09
CA LEU A 141 7.40 -4.00 -6.91
C LEU A 141 8.21 -4.51 -5.70
N LEU A 142 9.03 -5.55 -5.88
CA LEU A 142 9.87 -6.11 -4.82
C LEU A 142 10.84 -5.07 -4.25
N ARG A 143 11.50 -4.28 -5.10
CA ARG A 143 12.39 -3.20 -4.66
C ARG A 143 11.62 -2.11 -3.91
N PHE A 144 10.43 -1.74 -4.36
CA PHE A 144 9.57 -0.78 -3.68
C PHE A 144 9.18 -1.28 -2.28
N ILE A 145 8.71 -2.53 -2.16
CA ILE A 145 8.35 -3.14 -0.88
C ILE A 145 9.56 -3.21 0.05
N TYR A 146 10.72 -3.62 -0.45
CA TYR A 146 11.93 -3.70 0.36
C TYR A 146 12.39 -2.32 0.86
N TRP A 147 12.33 -1.30 0.00
CA TRP A 147 12.61 0.07 0.41
C TRP A 147 11.66 0.54 1.51
N LYS A 148 10.35 0.32 1.35
CA LYS A 148 9.33 0.66 2.35
C LYS A 148 9.49 -0.08 3.67
N PHE A 149 9.90 -1.35 3.62
CA PHE A 149 10.25 -2.11 4.81
C PHE A 149 11.41 -1.47 5.58
N LEU A 150 12.48 -1.06 4.90
CA LEU A 150 13.63 -0.40 5.54
C LEU A 150 13.26 0.97 6.12
N GLU A 151 12.46 1.75 5.39
CA GLU A 151 11.92 3.02 5.87
C GLU A 151 11.09 2.85 7.14
N ALA A 152 10.16 1.88 7.16
CA ALA A 152 9.37 1.57 8.34
C ALA A 152 10.22 1.12 9.54
N LYS A 153 11.30 0.36 9.30
CA LYS A 153 12.23 -0.03 10.37
C LYS A 153 12.96 1.18 10.96
N ALA A 154 13.43 2.10 10.13
CA ALA A 154 14.08 3.32 10.58
C ALA A 154 13.11 4.24 11.35
N ALA A 155 11.82 4.23 11.00
CA ALA A 155 10.81 4.96 11.75
C ALA A 155 10.49 4.31 13.12
N ALA A 156 10.66 2.99 13.25
CA ALA A 156 10.32 2.25 14.45
C ALA A 156 11.44 2.20 15.51
N TYR A 157 12.71 2.21 15.09
CA TYR A 157 13.89 1.96 15.93
C TYR A 157 14.92 3.09 15.83
#